data_AF-A0A851KXU2-F1
#
_entry.id   AF-A0A851KXU2-F1
#
_cell.length_a   1.000
_cell.length_b   1.000
_cell.length_c   1.000
_cell.angle_alpha   90.00
_cell.angle_beta   90.00
_cell.angle_gamma   90.00
#
_symmetry.space_group_name_H-M   'P 1'
#
loop_
_entity.id
_entity.type
_entity.pdbx_description
1 polymer ?
#
loop_
_entity_poly.entity_id
_entity_poly.type
_entity_poly.pdbx_seq_one_letter_code
_entity_poly.pdbx_strand_id
1 'polypeptide(L)'
;RIGNLLVPNDNYCKFEDWLMPILERMVDEQDTQGVRWTPSRMIARLGKEINNPESICYWAQKVLGATGGALGGCHRGCHRVPPLSQNNIPVLSPALTDGSLGDMIFFHSYKRPGLVLDIVEDLRLINTQAIFAHKTGMIILGGGLVKHHIANANLMVRGPRVGEGAWRGAGGSPRCLPAQRNGADFSVYVNTAQEFDGSDSGARPDEAVSWGKIRVDATPVKVYADASLVFPLLVAETFARSADAFAVPAGTP
;
A
#
# COMPACT_ATOMS: atom_id res chain seq x y z
N ARG A 1 2.78 -22.49 14.51
CA ARG A 1 3.78 -21.75 15.32
C ARG A 1 4.32 -20.61 14.46
N ILE A 2 4.35 -19.38 14.97
CA ILE A 2 4.92 -18.21 14.30
C ILE A 2 5.93 -17.60 15.26
N GLY A 3 7.21 -17.98 15.14
CA GLY A 3 8.22 -17.64 16.15
C GLY A 3 7.87 -18.24 17.53
N ASN A 4 7.55 -17.37 18.49
CA ASN A 4 7.08 -17.71 19.83
C ASN A 4 5.54 -17.65 19.98
N LEU A 5 4.80 -17.33 18.92
CA LEU A 5 3.34 -17.27 18.92
C LEU A 5 2.70 -18.60 18.48
N LEU A 6 1.51 -18.88 19.02
CA LEU A 6 0.68 -20.02 18.66
C LEU A 6 -0.61 -19.54 18.01
N VAL A 7 -0.93 -20.12 16.85
CA VAL A 7 -2.18 -19.88 16.12
C VAL A 7 -2.81 -21.26 15.93
N PRO A 8 -3.94 -21.56 16.60
CA PRO A 8 -4.67 -22.82 16.41
C PRO A 8 -5.20 -22.97 14.99
N ASN A 9 -5.28 -24.20 14.49
CA ASN A 9 -5.82 -24.47 13.16
C ASN A 9 -7.29 -24.09 13.03
N ASP A 10 -8.06 -24.15 14.12
CA ASP A 10 -9.47 -23.74 14.17
C ASP A 10 -9.67 -22.28 13.73
N ASN A 11 -8.64 -21.43 13.84
CA ASN A 11 -8.70 -20.06 13.35
C ASN A 11 -8.80 -20.01 11.82
N TYR A 12 -8.13 -20.93 11.11
CA TYR A 12 -8.17 -21.00 9.65
C TYR A 12 -9.49 -21.61 9.15
N CYS A 13 -10.08 -22.56 9.87
CA CYS A 13 -11.43 -23.06 9.55
C CYS A 13 -12.48 -21.94 9.65
N LYS A 14 -12.43 -21.13 10.72
CA LYS A 14 -13.29 -19.94 10.85
C LYS A 14 -13.05 -18.91 9.74
N PHE A 15 -11.80 -18.77 9.31
CA PHE A 15 -11.45 -17.88 8.22
C PHE A 15 -12.01 -18.37 6.87
N GLU A 16 -11.95 -19.68 6.61
CA GLU A 16 -12.56 -20.29 5.44
C GLU A 16 -14.07 -20.02 5.38
N ASP A 17 -14.79 -20.32 6.46
CA ASP A 17 -16.24 -20.13 6.56
C ASP A 17 -16.65 -18.68 6.29
N TRP A 18 -15.84 -17.73 6.75
CA TRP A 18 -16.07 -16.30 6.54
C TRP A 18 -15.74 -15.84 5.11
N LEU A 19 -14.65 -16.34 4.54
CA LEU A 19 -14.10 -15.84 3.28
C LEU A 19 -14.78 -16.42 2.03
N MET A 20 -15.15 -17.70 2.05
CA MET A 20 -15.76 -18.40 0.91
C MET A 20 -16.95 -17.64 0.28
N PRO A 21 -17.97 -17.19 1.04
CA PRO A 21 -19.10 -16.45 0.45
C PRO A 21 -18.70 -15.08 -0.10
N ILE A 22 -17.58 -14.50 0.35
CA ILE A 22 -17.05 -13.24 -0.19
C ILE A 22 -16.42 -13.49 -1.56
N LEU A 23 -15.62 -14.56 -1.69
CA LEU A 23 -15.00 -14.95 -2.96
C LEU A 23 -16.04 -15.25 -4.04
N GLU A 24 -17.15 -15.90 -3.68
CA GLU A 24 -18.27 -16.16 -4.59
C GLU A 24 -18.83 -14.83 -5.15
N ARG A 25 -19.13 -13.86 -4.28
CA ARG A 25 -19.62 -12.54 -4.69
C ARG A 25 -18.60 -11.79 -5.54
N MET A 26 -17.30 -11.93 -5.25
CA MET A 26 -16.26 -11.29 -6.06
C MET A 26 -16.24 -11.83 -7.48
N VAL A 27 -16.41 -13.14 -7.67
CA VAL A 27 -16.51 -13.72 -9.02
C VAL A 27 -17.81 -13.29 -9.71
N ASP A 28 -18.95 -13.26 -9.00
CA ASP A 28 -20.20 -12.72 -9.56
C ASP A 28 -20.04 -11.28 -10.05
N GLU A 29 -19.43 -10.41 -9.25
CA GLU A 29 -19.18 -9.02 -9.60
C GLU A 29 -18.20 -8.89 -10.77
N GLN A 30 -17.20 -9.77 -10.86
CA GLN A 30 -16.29 -9.83 -12.00
C GLN A 30 -17.03 -10.19 -13.30
N ASP A 31 -17.88 -11.22 -13.25
CA ASP A 31 -18.58 -11.75 -14.44
C ASP A 31 -19.72 -10.82 -14.89
N THR A 32 -20.47 -10.25 -13.94
CA THR A 32 -21.69 -9.46 -14.23
C THR A 32 -21.41 -7.97 -14.43
N GLN A 33 -20.49 -7.40 -13.65
CA GLN A 33 -20.21 -5.96 -13.65
C GLN A 33 -18.86 -5.63 -14.33
N GLY A 34 -18.07 -6.65 -14.69
CA GLY A 34 -16.75 -6.46 -15.30
C GLY A 34 -15.72 -5.90 -14.33
N VAL A 35 -15.88 -6.12 -13.02
CA VAL A 35 -14.94 -5.63 -12.00
C VAL A 35 -13.60 -6.32 -12.20
N ARG A 36 -12.54 -5.53 -12.43
CA ARG A 36 -11.16 -6.03 -12.41
C ARG A 36 -10.65 -6.04 -10.99
N TRP A 37 -10.42 -7.23 -10.44
CA TRP A 37 -9.86 -7.37 -9.10
C TRP A 37 -8.35 -7.20 -9.12
N THR A 38 -7.85 -6.47 -8.14
CA THR A 38 -6.43 -6.32 -7.84
C THR A 38 -6.23 -6.66 -6.36
N PRO A 39 -5.01 -6.98 -5.91
CA PRO A 39 -4.76 -7.23 -4.50
C PRO A 39 -5.28 -6.11 -3.58
N SER A 40 -5.05 -4.84 -3.94
CA SER A 40 -5.52 -3.71 -3.12
C SER A 40 -7.04 -3.60 -3.07
N ARG A 41 -7.75 -3.80 -4.18
CA ARG A 41 -9.22 -3.80 -4.23
C ARG A 41 -9.80 -4.94 -3.41
N MET A 42 -9.18 -6.12 -3.49
CA MET A 42 -9.57 -7.28 -2.67
C MET A 42 -9.38 -6.98 -1.18
N ILE A 43 -8.23 -6.46 -0.76
CA ILE A 43 -7.98 -6.13 0.65
C ILE A 43 -8.94 -5.05 1.15
N ALA A 44 -9.24 -4.04 0.33
CA ALA A 44 -10.25 -3.03 0.66
C ALA A 44 -11.65 -3.65 0.85
N ARG A 45 -12.03 -4.60 -0.02
CA ARG A 45 -13.28 -5.36 0.13
C ARG A 45 -13.30 -6.16 1.43
N LEU A 46 -12.23 -6.89 1.75
CA LEU A 46 -12.12 -7.66 2.99
C LEU A 46 -12.18 -6.76 4.23
N GLY A 47 -11.55 -5.58 4.18
CA GLY A 47 -11.65 -4.58 5.24
C GLY A 47 -13.08 -4.04 5.44
N LYS A 48 -13.88 -3.99 4.37
CA LYS A 48 -15.29 -3.59 4.45
C LYS A 48 -16.15 -4.71 5.04
N GLU A 49 -15.92 -5.94 4.62
CA GLU A 49 -16.68 -7.13 5.04
C GLU A 49 -16.40 -7.51 6.50
N ILE A 50 -15.17 -7.32 7.00
CA ILE A 50 -14.82 -7.66 8.38
C ILE A 50 -15.50 -6.72 9.39
N ASN A 51 -15.75 -5.46 8.99
CA ASN A 51 -16.48 -4.43 9.74
C ASN A 51 -16.16 -4.36 11.25
N ASN A 52 -14.89 -4.54 11.62
CA ASN A 52 -14.44 -4.57 13.00
C ASN A 52 -13.42 -3.43 13.25
N PRO A 53 -13.64 -2.54 14.24
CA PRO A 53 -12.73 -1.43 14.56
C PRO A 53 -11.36 -1.85 15.09
N GLU A 54 -11.14 -3.13 15.42
CA GLU A 54 -9.80 -3.63 15.78
C GLU A 54 -8.95 -3.96 14.54
N SER A 55 -9.57 -4.05 13.35
CA SER A 55 -8.87 -4.41 12.12
C SER A 55 -8.20 -3.20 11.46
N ILE A 56 -6.92 -3.37 11.10
CA ILE A 56 -6.17 -2.37 10.33
C ILE A 56 -6.80 -2.21 8.93
N CYS A 57 -7.15 -3.31 8.28
CA CYS A 57 -7.78 -3.27 6.95
C CYS A 57 -9.13 -2.57 6.98
N TYR A 58 -9.88 -2.69 8.09
CA TYR A 58 -11.10 -1.93 8.29
C TYR A 58 -10.82 -0.43 8.28
N TRP A 59 -9.87 0.06 9.08
CA TRP A 59 -9.53 1.49 9.11
C TRP A 59 -8.90 1.99 7.82
N ALA A 60 -8.22 1.14 7.06
CA ALA A 60 -7.63 1.47 5.77
C ALA A 60 -8.71 1.80 4.72
N GLN A 61 -9.78 0.99 4.67
CA GLN A 61 -10.89 1.19 3.72
C GLN A 61 -12.02 2.09 4.24
N LYS A 62 -12.07 2.36 5.55
CA LYS A 62 -13.19 3.05 6.19
C LYS A 62 -13.35 4.47 5.63
N VAL A 63 -14.40 4.66 4.84
CA VAL A 63 -14.97 5.97 4.56
C VAL A 63 -16.13 6.20 5.54
N LEU A 64 -15.90 6.97 6.62
CA LEU A 64 -16.95 7.56 7.47
C LEU A 64 -17.72 8.66 6.70
N GLY A 65 -18.63 8.25 5.83
CA GLY A 65 -19.42 9.21 5.06
C GLY A 65 -20.72 8.63 4.55
N ALA A 66 -21.50 7.97 5.43
CA ALA A 66 -22.88 7.57 5.12
C ALA A 66 -23.71 7.40 6.41
N THR A 67 -23.78 8.42 7.25
CA THR A 67 -24.99 8.61 8.06
C THR A 67 -26.07 9.18 7.15
N GLY A 68 -27.20 8.48 7.04
CA GLY A 68 -28.30 8.80 6.14
C GLY A 68 -28.71 10.28 6.18
N GLY A 69 -28.61 10.92 5.02
CA GLY A 69 -29.09 12.28 4.76
C GLY A 69 -29.51 12.35 3.30
N ALA A 70 -30.73 12.80 3.07
CA ALA A 70 -31.46 12.73 1.82
C ALA A 70 -30.75 13.32 0.59
N LEU A 71 -31.11 12.76 -0.56
CA LEU A 71 -30.86 13.23 -1.92
C LEU A 71 -30.96 14.76 -2.05
N GLY A 72 -29.83 15.42 -2.29
CA GLY A 72 -29.76 16.78 -2.84
C GLY A 72 -28.99 16.75 -4.16
N GLY A 73 -29.69 16.92 -5.28
CA GLY A 73 -29.10 16.88 -6.62
C GLY A 73 -28.10 18.01 -6.86
N CYS A 74 -27.02 17.72 -7.57
CA CYS A 74 -26.11 18.75 -8.10
C CYS A 74 -25.76 18.48 -9.56
N HIS A 75 -25.71 19.59 -10.30
CA HIS A 75 -25.77 19.73 -11.75
C HIS A 75 -24.59 19.14 -12.53
N ARG A 76 -24.87 18.89 -13.82
CA ARG A 76 -24.01 18.34 -14.88
C ARG A 76 -22.63 19.01 -14.94
N GLY A 77 -21.56 18.21 -15.07
CA GLY A 77 -20.29 18.67 -15.67
C GLY A 77 -18.99 18.50 -14.87
N CYS A 78 -19.03 18.07 -13.61
CA CYS A 78 -17.79 17.77 -12.85
C CYS A 78 -17.53 16.26 -12.87
N HIS A 79 -16.36 15.83 -13.36
CA HIS A 79 -15.85 14.48 -13.11
C HIS A 79 -15.79 14.30 -11.58
N ARG A 80 -16.79 13.59 -11.03
CA ARG A 80 -16.93 13.34 -9.60
C ARG A 80 -15.74 12.52 -9.09
N VAL A 81 -14.77 13.20 -8.50
CA VAL A 81 -14.01 12.64 -7.39
C VAL A 81 -15.04 12.43 -6.26
N PRO A 82 -15.24 11.21 -5.74
CA PRO A 82 -16.18 10.99 -4.65
C PRO A 82 -15.80 11.83 -3.41
N PRO A 83 -16.78 12.20 -2.57
CA PRO A 83 -16.60 13.19 -1.51
C PRO A 83 -15.47 12.82 -0.53
N LEU A 84 -14.81 13.87 -0.05
CA LEU A 84 -13.58 13.88 0.73
C LEU A 84 -13.75 13.36 2.17
N SER A 85 -12.76 12.55 2.58
CA SER A 85 -12.50 11.92 3.89
C SER A 85 -13.40 10.73 4.24
N GLN A 86 -12.91 9.57 4.68
CA GLN A 86 -11.74 9.32 5.54
C GLN A 86 -10.86 8.13 5.13
N ASN A 87 -9.64 8.18 5.69
CA ASN A 87 -8.46 7.34 5.56
C ASN A 87 -8.05 6.92 4.14
N ASN A 88 -8.91 6.23 3.38
CA ASN A 88 -8.66 5.75 2.00
C ASN A 88 -7.18 5.36 1.75
N ILE A 89 -6.64 4.52 2.63
CA ILE A 89 -5.24 4.09 2.60
C ILE A 89 -5.18 2.81 1.79
N PRO A 90 -4.60 2.81 0.58
CA PRO A 90 -4.50 1.58 -0.21
C PRO A 90 -3.48 0.64 0.44
N VAL A 91 -3.89 -0.61 0.63
CA VAL A 91 -2.99 -1.68 1.08
C VAL A 91 -2.58 -2.49 -0.14
N LEU A 92 -1.29 -2.52 -0.43
CA LEU A 92 -0.74 -3.15 -1.63
C LEU A 92 0.00 -4.43 -1.23
N SER A 93 -0.33 -5.53 -1.91
CA SER A 93 0.34 -6.82 -1.70
C SER A 93 0.49 -7.56 -3.03
N PRO A 94 1.61 -7.37 -3.75
CA PRO A 94 1.81 -8.03 -5.05
C PRO A 94 1.82 -9.55 -4.97
N ALA A 95 2.21 -10.11 -3.82
CA ALA A 95 2.23 -11.55 -3.55
C ALA A 95 1.09 -11.97 -2.61
N LEU A 96 -0.14 -11.50 -2.87
CA LEU A 96 -1.31 -11.79 -2.02
C LEU A 96 -1.64 -13.28 -1.90
N THR A 97 -1.24 -14.08 -2.89
CA THR A 97 -1.46 -15.53 -2.94
C THR A 97 -0.51 -16.33 -2.05
N ASP A 98 0.55 -15.73 -1.50
CA ASP A 98 1.54 -16.43 -0.67
C ASP A 98 1.08 -16.48 0.81
N GLY A 99 0.06 -17.29 1.08
CA GLY A 99 -0.46 -17.51 2.43
C GLY A 99 -1.86 -18.11 2.45
N SER A 100 -2.49 -18.14 3.64
CA SER A 100 -3.81 -18.77 3.83
C SER A 100 -4.90 -18.21 2.91
N LEU A 101 -4.83 -16.93 2.53
CA LEU A 101 -5.74 -16.36 1.55
C LEU A 101 -5.59 -17.02 0.17
N GLY A 102 -4.35 -17.33 -0.24
CA GLY A 102 -4.07 -18.08 -1.46
C GLY A 102 -4.64 -19.50 -1.44
N ASP A 103 -4.53 -20.20 -0.31
CA ASP A 103 -5.13 -21.52 -0.13
C ASP A 103 -6.65 -21.48 -0.34
N MET A 104 -7.32 -20.47 0.22
CA MET A 104 -8.77 -20.30 0.07
C MET A 104 -9.17 -19.94 -1.36
N ILE A 105 -8.41 -19.08 -2.04
CA ILE A 105 -8.60 -18.77 -3.46
C ILE A 105 -8.42 -20.04 -4.30
N PHE A 106 -7.41 -20.86 -3.98
CA PHE A 106 -7.15 -22.12 -4.65
C PHE A 106 -8.32 -23.10 -4.49
N PHE A 107 -8.79 -23.35 -3.26
CA PHE A 107 -9.94 -24.22 -3.02
C PHE A 107 -11.23 -23.68 -3.66
N HIS A 108 -11.46 -22.37 -3.59
CA HIS A 108 -12.58 -21.73 -4.24
C HIS A 108 -12.55 -21.92 -5.77
N SER A 109 -11.36 -21.86 -6.39
CA SER A 109 -11.23 -21.97 -7.85
C SER A 109 -11.70 -23.31 -8.43
N TYR A 110 -11.67 -24.40 -7.65
CA TYR A 110 -12.23 -25.69 -8.06
C TYR A 110 -13.76 -25.72 -8.01
N LYS A 111 -14.37 -24.99 -7.06
CA LYS A 111 -15.82 -24.89 -6.93
C LYS A 111 -16.39 -23.92 -7.96
N ARG A 112 -15.75 -22.75 -8.07
CA ARG A 112 -16.10 -21.67 -8.98
C ARG A 112 -14.83 -21.07 -9.60
N PRO A 113 -14.44 -21.52 -10.81
CA PRO A 113 -13.28 -20.97 -11.50
C PRO A 113 -13.56 -19.54 -11.97
N GLY A 114 -12.51 -18.74 -12.13
CA GLY A 114 -12.58 -17.48 -12.86
C GLY A 114 -12.03 -16.26 -12.13
N LEU A 115 -11.82 -16.28 -10.82
CA LEU A 115 -11.26 -15.12 -10.12
C LEU A 115 -9.87 -14.76 -10.64
N VAL A 116 -9.70 -13.52 -11.13
CA VAL A 116 -8.42 -13.00 -11.63
C VAL A 116 -7.97 -11.82 -10.77
N LEU A 117 -6.73 -11.86 -10.29
CA LEU A 117 -6.11 -10.76 -9.57
C LEU A 117 -5.02 -10.13 -10.45
N ASP A 118 -5.25 -8.90 -10.91
CA ASP A 118 -4.26 -8.13 -11.68
C ASP A 118 -3.32 -7.35 -10.77
N ILE A 119 -2.03 -7.64 -10.89
CA ILE A 119 -0.95 -6.94 -10.16
C ILE A 119 -0.44 -5.70 -10.90
N VAL A 120 -0.68 -5.59 -12.20
CA VAL A 120 -0.17 -4.49 -13.02
C VAL A 120 -0.90 -3.19 -12.69
N GLU A 121 -2.21 -3.25 -12.48
CA GLU A 121 -2.98 -2.09 -12.04
C GLU A 121 -2.51 -1.58 -10.67
N ASP A 122 -2.24 -2.46 -9.71
CA ASP A 122 -1.68 -2.08 -8.39
C ASP A 122 -0.27 -1.48 -8.51
N LEU A 123 0.57 -2.00 -9.41
CA LEU A 123 1.89 -1.44 -9.69
C LEU A 123 1.78 -0.02 -10.27
N ARG A 124 0.78 0.23 -11.13
CA ARG A 124 0.51 1.59 -11.62
C ARG A 124 0.06 2.49 -10.48
N LEU A 125 -0.81 2.00 -9.58
CA LEU A 125 -1.32 2.78 -8.46
C LEU A 125 -0.19 3.28 -7.55
N ILE A 126 0.69 2.40 -7.07
CA ILE A 126 1.79 2.79 -6.16
C ILE A 126 2.79 3.74 -6.83
N ASN A 127 3.19 3.46 -8.07
CA ASN A 127 4.17 4.30 -8.77
C ASN A 127 3.58 5.68 -9.08
N THR A 128 2.31 5.74 -9.45
CA THR A 128 1.61 7.01 -9.73
C THR A 128 1.50 7.86 -8.48
N GLN A 129 1.23 7.26 -7.32
CA GLN A 129 1.22 7.97 -6.04
C GLN A 129 2.59 8.58 -5.71
N ALA A 130 3.67 7.82 -5.90
CA ALA A 130 5.03 8.32 -5.69
C ALA A 130 5.39 9.44 -6.67
N ILE A 131 5.05 9.29 -7.96
CA ILE A 131 5.34 10.30 -9.01
C ILE A 131 4.70 11.66 -8.72
N PHE A 132 3.46 11.66 -8.21
CA PHE A 132 2.70 12.90 -7.96
C PHE A 132 2.81 13.43 -6.53
N ALA A 133 3.52 12.74 -5.64
CA ALA A 133 3.77 13.21 -4.29
C ALA A 133 4.70 14.43 -4.30
N HIS A 134 4.41 15.41 -3.44
CA HIS A 134 5.29 16.58 -3.27
C HIS A 134 6.57 16.25 -2.50
N LYS A 135 6.44 15.42 -1.46
CA LYS A 135 7.51 14.84 -0.66
C LYS A 135 7.11 13.43 -0.28
N THR A 136 8.08 12.54 -0.13
CA THR A 136 7.83 11.16 0.28
C THR A 136 8.70 10.76 1.46
N GLY A 137 8.09 10.02 2.39
CA GLY A 137 8.77 9.43 3.55
C GLY A 137 8.50 7.93 3.60
N MET A 138 9.53 7.15 3.88
CA MET A 138 9.42 5.68 4.02
C MET A 138 9.68 5.28 5.48
N ILE A 139 8.77 4.50 6.06
CA ILE A 139 8.99 3.78 7.32
C ILE A 139 8.82 2.30 7.00
N ILE A 140 9.91 1.54 7.08
CA ILE A 140 9.96 0.13 6.68
C ILE A 140 10.33 -0.72 7.88
N LEU A 141 9.40 -1.58 8.30
CA LEU A 141 9.61 -2.57 9.35
C LEU A 141 9.88 -3.93 8.69
N GLY A 142 11.09 -4.46 8.86
CA GLY A 142 11.53 -5.70 8.20
C GLY A 142 12.23 -5.48 6.84
N GLY A 143 12.05 -6.44 5.93
CA GLY A 143 12.76 -6.52 4.64
C GLY A 143 11.91 -7.16 3.54
N GLY A 144 12.54 -7.82 2.57
CA GLY A 144 11.86 -8.58 1.52
C GLY A 144 11.05 -7.72 0.54
N LEU A 145 9.94 -8.29 0.06
CA LEU A 145 9.11 -7.68 -0.98
C LEU A 145 8.59 -6.29 -0.57
N VAL A 146 8.18 -6.12 0.69
CA VAL A 146 7.63 -4.84 1.18
C VAL A 146 8.68 -3.72 1.10
N LYS A 147 9.93 -4.01 1.49
CA LYS A 147 11.04 -3.04 1.40
C LYS A 147 11.28 -2.66 -0.05
N HIS A 148 11.47 -3.67 -0.90
CA HIS A 148 11.83 -3.44 -2.29
C HIS A 148 10.72 -2.71 -3.05
N HIS A 149 9.46 -3.10 -2.86
CA HIS A 149 8.32 -2.54 -3.59
C HIS A 149 8.10 -1.05 -3.26
N ILE A 150 8.18 -0.67 -1.97
CA ILE A 150 8.06 0.73 -1.53
C ILE A 150 9.24 1.57 -2.05
N ALA A 151 10.47 1.06 -1.92
CA ALA A 151 11.67 1.77 -2.38
C ALA A 151 11.71 1.91 -3.91
N ASN A 152 11.23 0.90 -4.64
CA ASN A 152 11.14 0.93 -6.10
C ASN A 152 10.08 1.90 -6.61
N ALA A 153 8.97 2.10 -5.89
CA ALA A 153 8.01 3.14 -6.23
C ALA A 153 8.63 4.55 -6.09
N ASN A 154 9.45 4.75 -5.04
CA ASN A 154 10.13 6.03 -4.80
C ASN A 154 11.28 6.31 -5.78
N LEU A 155 11.78 5.31 -6.49
CA LEU A 155 12.70 5.52 -7.61
C LEU A 155 12.07 6.41 -8.70
N MET A 156 10.76 6.27 -8.92
CA MET A 156 10.02 6.96 -9.98
C MET A 156 9.60 8.40 -9.60
N VAL A 157 9.96 8.88 -8.40
CA VAL A 157 9.62 10.23 -7.94
C VAL A 157 10.23 11.28 -8.87
N ARG A 158 9.42 12.28 -9.24
CA ARG A 158 9.83 13.32 -10.16
C ARG A 158 10.86 14.24 -9.49
N GLY A 159 12.03 14.40 -10.12
CA GLY A 159 12.99 15.42 -9.70
C GLY A 159 12.46 16.85 -9.89
N PRO A 160 13.03 17.86 -9.21
CA PRO A 160 12.82 19.24 -9.59
C PRO A 160 13.16 19.38 -11.08
N ARG A 161 12.40 20.20 -11.80
CA ARG A 161 12.62 20.48 -13.22
C ARG A 161 14.07 20.99 -13.41
N VAL A 162 15.01 20.09 -13.69
CA VAL A 162 16.27 20.46 -14.33
C VAL A 162 15.86 21.05 -15.68
N GLY A 163 16.37 22.25 -15.98
CA GLY A 163 15.86 23.16 -16.99
C GLY A 163 15.49 22.53 -18.33
N GLU A 164 14.65 23.24 -19.08
CA GLU A 164 14.22 22.96 -20.44
C GLU A 164 15.41 22.68 -21.38
N GLY A 165 15.95 21.48 -21.31
CA GLY A 165 16.99 20.94 -22.16
C GLY A 165 16.45 19.68 -22.79
N ALA A 166 15.62 19.86 -23.81
CA ALA A 166 15.12 18.78 -24.64
C ALA A 166 16.31 18.00 -25.23
N TRP A 167 16.51 16.77 -24.77
CA TRP A 167 17.26 15.78 -25.55
C TRP A 167 16.47 15.53 -26.84
N ARG A 168 16.81 16.27 -27.90
CA ARG A 168 16.32 16.01 -29.26
C ARG A 168 17.10 14.83 -29.82
N GLY A 169 16.66 13.62 -29.50
CA GLY A 169 17.02 12.44 -30.28
C GLY A 169 16.40 12.53 -31.67
N ALA A 170 17.18 12.25 -32.70
CA ALA A 170 16.71 12.19 -34.08
C ALA A 170 15.66 11.06 -34.23
N GLY A 171 14.41 11.42 -34.56
CA GLY A 171 13.35 10.48 -34.87
C GLY A 171 12.11 10.62 -33.99
N GLY A 172 11.05 11.22 -34.54
CA GLY A 172 9.81 11.56 -33.84
C GLY A 172 9.06 10.38 -33.22
N SER A 173 9.01 10.38 -31.89
CA SER A 173 7.92 9.91 -31.02
C SER A 173 8.29 10.30 -29.59
N PRO A 174 7.39 10.89 -28.77
CA PRO A 174 7.67 11.15 -27.37
C PRO A 174 7.67 9.81 -26.62
N ARG A 175 8.78 9.08 -26.70
CA ARG A 175 9.01 7.86 -25.93
C ARG A 175 9.52 8.26 -24.55
N CYS A 176 8.66 8.05 -23.56
CA CYS A 176 8.95 7.82 -22.15
C CYS A 176 9.82 8.88 -21.44
N LEU A 177 9.12 9.76 -20.73
CA LEU A 177 9.48 10.49 -19.50
C LEU A 177 10.99 10.64 -19.18
N PRO A 178 11.55 11.87 -19.17
CA PRO A 178 12.94 12.11 -18.77
C PRO A 178 13.19 11.52 -17.38
N ALA A 179 14.29 10.77 -17.27
CA ALA A 179 14.70 9.96 -16.14
C ALA A 179 14.31 10.56 -14.77
N GLN A 180 13.23 10.03 -14.21
CA GLN A 180 12.79 10.22 -12.84
C GLN A 180 13.79 9.51 -11.94
N ARG A 181 14.69 10.26 -11.33
CA ARG A 181 15.54 9.80 -10.24
C ARG A 181 15.48 10.84 -9.17
N ASN A 182 14.52 10.74 -8.27
CA ASN A 182 14.61 11.63 -7.12
C ASN A 182 14.05 11.10 -5.81
N GLY A 183 14.14 9.77 -5.62
CA GLY A 183 14.13 9.05 -4.34
C GLY A 183 13.11 9.48 -3.28
N ALA A 184 13.19 8.85 -2.10
CA ALA A 184 12.50 9.36 -0.93
C ALA A 184 13.27 10.48 -0.23
N ASP A 185 12.57 11.49 0.30
CA ASP A 185 13.15 12.59 1.10
C ASP A 185 13.53 12.11 2.51
N PHE A 186 12.72 11.21 3.08
CA PHE A 186 12.94 10.64 4.41
C PHE A 186 12.84 9.12 4.36
N SER A 187 13.68 8.44 5.14
CA SER A 187 13.66 6.97 5.20
C SER A 187 14.09 6.47 6.56
N VAL A 188 13.27 5.62 7.18
CA VAL A 188 13.57 4.93 8.44
C VAL A 188 13.37 3.43 8.23
N TYR A 189 14.43 2.65 8.44
CA TYR A 189 14.40 1.20 8.40
C TYR A 189 14.54 0.64 9.81
N VAL A 190 13.70 -0.32 10.18
CA VAL A 190 13.83 -1.10 11.42
C VAL A 190 13.83 -2.56 11.03
N ASN A 191 15.01 -3.20 11.04
CA ASN A 191 15.13 -4.62 10.71
C ASN A 191 16.35 -5.27 11.36
N THR A 192 16.38 -6.59 11.34
CA THR A 192 17.44 -7.41 11.93
C THR A 192 18.42 -7.95 10.89
N ALA A 193 18.19 -7.64 9.60
CA ALA A 193 18.96 -8.20 8.49
C ALA A 193 20.31 -7.50 8.33
N GLN A 194 21.31 -8.30 7.96
CA GLN A 194 22.72 -7.91 7.88
C GLN A 194 23.17 -7.86 6.42
N GLU A 195 24.16 -7.01 6.12
CA GLU A 195 24.61 -6.75 4.75
C GLU A 195 25.50 -7.85 4.14
N PHE A 196 26.09 -8.71 4.96
CA PHE A 196 27.16 -9.62 4.51
C PHE A 196 26.68 -10.67 3.49
N ASP A 197 25.37 -10.94 3.44
CA ASP A 197 24.77 -11.91 2.52
C ASP A 197 24.38 -11.28 1.17
N GLY A 198 24.58 -9.96 1.00
CA GLY A 198 24.23 -9.22 -0.22
C GLY A 198 22.72 -9.16 -0.50
N SER A 199 21.87 -9.42 0.50
CA SER A 199 20.41 -9.39 0.33
C SER A 199 19.86 -7.96 0.32
N ASP A 200 18.80 -7.72 -0.47
CA ASP A 200 18.07 -6.44 -0.39
C ASP A 200 17.53 -6.21 1.03
N SER A 201 17.10 -7.26 1.74
CA SER A 201 16.65 -7.14 3.13
C SER A 201 17.72 -6.57 4.06
N GLY A 202 18.97 -7.01 3.89
CA GLY A 202 20.13 -6.61 4.69
C GLY A 202 20.79 -5.29 4.27
N ALA A 203 20.53 -4.83 3.05
CA ALA A 203 21.10 -3.63 2.46
C ALA A 203 21.02 -2.40 3.40
N ARG A 204 22.11 -1.64 3.46
CA ARG A 204 22.12 -0.33 4.13
C ARG A 204 21.34 0.71 3.31
N PRO A 205 20.82 1.77 3.93
CA PRO A 205 20.17 2.85 3.17
C PRO A 205 21.07 3.48 2.10
N ASP A 206 22.39 3.51 2.32
CA ASP A 206 23.37 4.02 1.35
C ASP A 206 23.34 3.25 0.02
N GLU A 207 23.05 1.95 0.06
CA GLU A 207 22.84 1.17 -1.16
C GLU A 207 21.61 1.68 -1.92
N ALA A 208 20.50 1.95 -1.22
CA ALA A 208 19.30 2.51 -1.83
C ALA A 208 19.51 3.92 -2.40
N VAL A 209 20.44 4.70 -1.83
CA VAL A 209 20.89 5.98 -2.40
C VAL A 209 21.62 5.75 -3.73
N SER A 210 22.49 4.74 -3.83
CA SER A 210 23.21 4.43 -5.07
C SER A 210 22.28 4.11 -6.26
N TRP A 211 21.13 3.48 -5.97
CA TRP A 211 20.10 3.19 -6.97
C TRP A 211 19.20 4.39 -7.29
N GLY A 212 19.22 5.45 -6.48
CA GLY A 212 18.30 6.58 -6.57
C GLY A 212 16.91 6.31 -5.97
N LYS A 213 16.76 5.24 -5.17
CA LYS A 213 15.53 4.92 -4.42
C LYS A 213 15.37 5.84 -3.20
N ILE A 214 16.49 6.27 -2.62
CA ILE A 214 16.57 7.34 -1.62
C ILE A 214 17.35 8.49 -2.24
N ARG A 215 16.99 9.73 -1.89
CA ARG A 215 17.72 10.91 -2.37
C ARG A 215 19.12 11.02 -1.74
N VAL A 216 20.03 11.66 -2.47
CA VAL A 216 21.40 11.90 -1.99
C VAL A 216 21.44 12.89 -0.81
N ASP A 217 20.50 13.85 -0.77
CA ASP A 217 20.35 14.84 0.30
C ASP A 217 19.44 14.37 1.45
N ALA A 218 18.94 13.13 1.39
CA ALA A 218 18.14 12.56 2.47
C ALA A 218 18.99 12.24 3.70
N THR A 219 18.33 12.12 4.85
CA THR A 219 18.94 11.67 6.11
C THR A 219 18.37 10.31 6.52
N PRO A 220 18.71 9.22 5.80
CA PRO A 220 18.14 7.92 6.08
C PRO A 220 18.71 7.32 7.37
N VAL A 221 17.88 6.59 8.11
CA VAL A 221 18.27 5.91 9.36
C VAL A 221 17.91 4.44 9.27
N LYS A 222 18.84 3.56 9.67
CA LYS A 222 18.58 2.13 9.87
C LYS A 222 18.83 1.75 11.33
N VAL A 223 17.82 1.23 11.99
CA VAL A 223 17.89 0.68 13.35
C VAL A 223 17.98 -0.84 13.27
N TYR A 224 19.09 -1.39 13.74
CA TYR A 224 19.34 -2.83 13.82
C TYR A 224 18.70 -3.40 15.09
N ALA A 225 17.39 -3.66 15.04
CA ALA A 225 16.63 -4.17 16.18
C ALA A 225 15.37 -4.91 15.71
N ASP A 226 14.79 -5.70 16.62
CA ASP A 226 13.46 -6.27 16.42
C ASP A 226 12.40 -5.14 16.47
N ALA A 227 11.54 -5.10 15.46
CA ALA A 227 10.49 -4.10 15.36
C ALA A 227 9.50 -4.15 16.53
N SER A 228 9.27 -5.31 17.13
CA SER A 228 8.38 -5.46 18.29
C SER A 228 8.86 -4.67 19.52
N LEU A 229 10.16 -4.44 19.65
CA LEU A 229 10.75 -3.66 20.74
C LEU A 229 10.75 -2.16 20.44
N VAL A 230 11.15 -1.77 19.23
CA VAL A 230 11.43 -0.38 18.88
C VAL A 230 10.20 0.35 18.33
N PHE A 231 9.35 -0.32 17.56
CA PHE A 231 8.23 0.34 16.88
C PHE A 231 7.21 0.95 17.85
N PRO A 232 6.82 0.31 18.98
CA PRO A 232 5.94 0.95 19.95
C PRO A 232 6.53 2.24 20.55
N LEU A 233 7.84 2.24 20.84
CA LEU A 233 8.54 3.43 21.36
C LEU A 233 8.61 4.54 20.31
N LEU A 234 8.87 4.17 19.05
CA LEU A 234 8.88 5.11 17.93
C LEU A 234 7.51 5.76 17.76
N VAL A 235 6.43 4.98 17.80
CA VAL A 235 5.05 5.50 17.74
C VAL A 235 4.75 6.42 18.92
N ALA A 236 5.15 6.03 20.14
CA ALA A 236 4.96 6.83 21.36
C ALA A 236 5.63 8.21 21.24
N GLU A 237 6.85 8.28 20.72
CA GLU A 237 7.61 9.54 20.63
C GLU A 237 7.36 10.35 19.34
N THR A 238 6.56 9.85 18.39
CA THR A 238 6.28 10.53 17.13
C THR A 238 4.78 10.72 16.88
N PHE A 239 4.12 9.68 16.36
CA PHE A 239 2.71 9.72 15.95
C PHE A 239 1.77 10.00 17.12
N ALA A 240 2.00 9.37 18.29
CA ALA A 240 1.14 9.56 19.46
C ALA A 240 1.23 10.97 20.04
N ARG A 241 2.43 11.57 20.08
CA ARG A 241 2.63 12.96 20.52
C ARG A 241 1.97 14.00 19.61
N SER A 242 1.80 13.64 18.35
CA SER A 242 1.17 14.51 17.34
C SER A 242 -0.28 14.13 17.06
N ALA A 243 -0.88 13.22 17.85
CA ALA A 243 -2.23 12.70 17.62
C ALA A 243 -3.27 13.82 17.56
N ASP A 244 -3.16 14.82 18.44
CA ASP A 244 -4.07 15.97 18.48
C ASP A 244 -3.99 16.83 17.21
N ALA A 245 -2.83 16.88 16.57
CA ALA A 245 -2.65 17.60 15.30
C ALA A 245 -3.27 16.85 14.10
N PHE A 246 -3.50 15.54 14.24
CA PHE A 246 -4.17 14.70 13.23
C PHE A 246 -5.67 14.55 13.48
N ALA A 247 -6.18 15.03 14.61
CA ALA A 247 -7.60 14.99 14.91
C ALA A 247 -8.37 15.88 13.90
N VAL A 248 -9.31 15.28 13.18
CA VAL A 248 -10.25 16.06 12.37
C VAL A 248 -11.10 16.88 13.34
N PRO A 249 -11.19 18.22 13.20
CA PRO A 249 -12.01 19.03 14.08
C PRO A 249 -13.44 18.48 14.05
N ALA A 250 -13.92 18.02 15.21
CA ALA A 250 -15.32 17.66 15.40
C ALA A 250 -16.15 18.91 15.05
N GLY A 251 -17.08 18.75 14.11
CA GLY A 251 -17.78 19.82 13.40
C GLY A 251 -18.01 21.11 14.18
N THR A 252 -17.61 22.24 13.59
CA THR A 252 -18.36 23.47 13.81
C THR A 252 -19.73 23.31 13.16
N PRO A 253 -20.82 23.66 13.87
CA PRO A 253 -22.20 23.51 13.40
C PRO A 253 -22.49 24.28 12.11
#